data_AF-A0A1S3UAL9-F1
#
_entry.id   AF-A0A1S3UAL9-F1
#
_cell.length_a   1.000
_cell.length_b   1.000
_cell.length_c   1.000
_cell.angle_alpha   90.00
_cell.angle_beta   90.00
_cell.angle_gamma   90.00
#
_symmetry.space_group_name_H-M   'P 1'
#
loop_
_entity.id
_entity.type
_entity.pdbx_description
1 polymer ?
#
loop_
_entity_poly.entity_id
_entity_poly.type
_entity_poly.pdbx_seq_one_letter_code
_entity_poly.pdbx_strand_id
1 'polypeptide(L)'
;MNNLTFIQLETKFYGLVPIFSQDWLRKITTKFQQNLELYLKSSWNKIVDFLKFDICESETSVAVGLLKDRINSFNEHFDEICNVQSTWFVYDEDLRKHIVKSIEDMLLPAYGNFIGRLQNFLGKHSYNYVKYGMFDVQDRIRNLFVVMKSKNLFLKQK
;
A
#
# COMPACT_ATOMS: atom_id res chain seq x y z
N MET A 1 11.82 7.17 -4.48
CA MET A 1 11.12 6.75 -5.72
C MET A 1 10.90 7.92 -6.66
N ASN A 2 10.18 8.99 -6.25
CA ASN A 2 9.93 10.18 -7.08
C ASN A 2 11.16 10.74 -7.82
N ASN A 3 12.27 11.00 -7.10
CA ASN A 3 13.46 11.61 -7.72
C ASN A 3 14.05 10.72 -8.83
N LEU A 4 14.05 9.40 -8.64
CA LEU A 4 14.57 8.47 -9.65
C LEU A 4 13.67 8.44 -10.88
N THR A 5 12.35 8.40 -10.67
CA THR A 5 11.38 8.43 -11.76
C THR A 5 11.42 9.76 -12.51
N PHE A 6 11.58 10.87 -11.80
CA PHE A 6 11.77 12.19 -12.41
C PHE A 6 13.01 12.22 -13.30
N ILE A 7 14.18 11.81 -12.79
CA ILE A 7 15.41 11.75 -13.59
C ILE A 7 15.22 10.84 -14.82
N GLN A 8 14.55 9.70 -14.66
CA GLN A 8 14.29 8.79 -15.77
C GLN A 8 13.37 9.43 -16.84
N LEU A 9 12.35 10.16 -16.42
CA LEU A 9 11.43 10.86 -17.32
C LEU A 9 12.14 11.98 -18.09
N GLU A 10 12.92 12.83 -17.40
CA GLU A 10 13.69 13.90 -18.04
C GLU A 10 14.72 13.34 -19.03
N THR A 11 15.46 12.29 -18.65
CA THR A 11 16.42 11.64 -19.55
C THR A 11 15.74 11.11 -20.82
N LYS A 12 14.52 10.54 -20.70
CA LYS A 12 13.74 10.09 -21.86
C LYS A 12 13.24 11.27 -22.70
N PHE A 13 12.73 12.32 -22.05
CA PHE A 13 12.18 13.51 -22.70
C PHE A 13 13.23 14.23 -23.57
N TYR A 14 14.44 14.42 -23.04
CA TYR A 14 15.54 15.04 -23.78
C TYR A 14 16.28 14.08 -24.73
N GLY A 15 15.82 12.83 -24.89
CA GLY A 15 16.45 11.87 -25.79
C GLY A 15 17.87 11.46 -25.38
N LEU A 16 18.22 11.57 -24.09
CA LEU A 16 19.57 11.33 -23.57
C LEU A 16 19.85 9.84 -23.29
N VAL A 17 18.85 8.97 -23.45
CA VAL A 17 18.99 7.52 -23.23
C VAL A 17 20.19 6.89 -23.97
N PRO A 18 20.46 7.19 -25.25
CA PRO A 18 21.63 6.64 -25.95
C PRO A 18 22.96 7.07 -25.33
N ILE A 19 23.00 8.26 -24.71
CA ILE A 19 24.21 8.83 -24.07
C ILE A 19 24.49 8.12 -22.74
N PHE A 20 23.44 7.88 -21.94
CA PHE A 20 23.59 7.21 -20.65
C PHE A 20 23.73 5.68 -20.76
N SER A 21 23.51 5.10 -21.94
CA SER A 21 23.49 3.66 -22.24
C SER A 21 22.35 2.88 -21.59
N GLN A 22 22.09 1.67 -22.12
CA GLN A 22 21.09 0.74 -21.59
C GLN A 22 21.43 0.25 -20.16
N ASP A 23 22.71 0.21 -19.80
CA ASP A 23 23.16 -0.23 -18.47
C ASP A 23 22.69 0.71 -17.36
N TRP A 24 22.66 2.01 -17.64
CA TRP A 24 22.15 3.00 -16.71
C TRP A 24 20.64 2.84 -16.48
N LEU A 25 19.88 2.60 -17.54
CA LEU A 25 18.43 2.34 -17.44
C LEU A 25 18.15 1.11 -16.57
N ARG A 26 18.92 0.03 -16.78
CA ARG A 26 18.84 -1.17 -15.96
C ARG A 26 19.10 -0.87 -14.49
N LYS A 27 20.17 -0.13 -14.17
CA LYS A 27 20.50 0.26 -12.79
C LYS A 27 19.40 1.08 -12.13
N ILE A 28 18.79 2.04 -12.86
CA ILE A 28 17.67 2.82 -12.33
C ILE A 28 16.46 1.95 -12.03
N THR A 29 16.09 1.07 -12.97
CA THR A 29 14.97 0.15 -12.77
C THR A 29 15.20 -0.77 -11.58
N THR A 30 16.40 -1.33 -11.42
CA THR A 30 16.75 -2.15 -10.25
C THR A 30 16.66 -1.34 -8.96
N LYS A 31 17.20 -0.13 -8.92
CA LYS A 31 17.15 0.73 -7.73
C LYS A 31 15.72 1.14 -7.39
N PHE A 32 14.90 1.36 -8.41
CA PHE A 32 13.47 1.61 -8.25
C PHE A 32 12.77 0.44 -7.55
N GLN A 33 12.95 -0.78 -8.07
CA GLN A 33 12.34 -1.99 -7.49
C GLN A 33 12.77 -2.22 -6.04
N GLN A 34 14.07 -2.05 -5.74
CA GLN A 34 14.58 -2.13 -4.37
C GLN A 34 13.92 -1.11 -3.44
N ASN A 35 13.74 0.13 -3.90
CA ASN A 35 13.10 1.17 -3.10
C ASN A 35 11.61 0.87 -2.87
N LEU A 36 10.91 0.32 -3.87
CA LEU A 36 9.52 -0.10 -3.74
C LEU A 36 9.38 -1.24 -2.74
N GLU A 37 10.23 -2.27 -2.84
CA GLU A 37 10.25 -3.40 -1.91
C GLU A 37 10.53 -2.94 -0.47
N LEU A 38 11.53 -2.07 -0.27
CA LEU A 38 11.84 -1.50 1.04
C LEU A 38 10.68 -0.68 1.60
N TYR A 39 10.00 0.09 0.75
CA TYR A 39 8.81 0.85 1.15
C TYR A 39 7.68 -0.08 1.60
N LEU A 40 7.33 -1.09 0.79
CA LEU A 40 6.29 -2.07 1.13
C LEU A 40 6.62 -2.79 2.44
N LYS A 41 7.87 -3.25 2.58
CA LYS A 41 8.34 -3.97 3.77
C LYS A 41 8.29 -3.11 5.04
N SER A 42 8.77 -1.87 4.96
CA SER A 42 8.85 -0.98 6.13
C SER A 42 7.48 -0.44 6.55
N SER A 43 6.57 -0.25 5.59
CA SER A 43 5.30 0.45 5.81
C SER A 43 4.13 -0.52 5.99
N TRP A 44 4.05 -1.58 5.18
CA TRP A 44 2.84 -2.41 5.08
C TRP A 44 2.95 -3.79 5.72
N ASN A 45 4.16 -4.35 5.88
CA ASN A 45 4.30 -5.71 6.43
C ASN A 45 3.70 -5.84 7.84
N LYS A 46 3.89 -4.86 8.72
CA LYS A 46 3.32 -4.91 10.08
C LYS A 46 1.79 -5.03 10.04
N ILE A 47 1.14 -4.31 9.13
CA ILE A 47 -0.32 -4.34 8.94
C ILE A 47 -0.74 -5.73 8.45
N VAL A 48 -0.01 -6.27 7.48
CA VAL A 48 -0.27 -7.62 6.95
C VAL A 48 -0.03 -8.70 8.00
N ASP A 49 0.94 -8.52 8.90
CA ASP A 49 1.25 -9.46 9.97
C ASP A 49 0.11 -9.56 10.99
N PHE A 50 -0.63 -8.49 11.26
CA PHE A 50 -1.86 -8.57 12.06
C PHE A 50 -2.89 -9.52 11.45
N LEU A 51 -2.96 -9.56 10.11
CA LEU A 51 -3.87 -10.42 9.35
C LEU A 51 -3.40 -11.88 9.24
N LYS A 52 -2.13 -12.17 9.56
CA LYS A 52 -1.59 -13.54 9.58
C LYS A 52 -1.98 -14.27 10.85
N PHE A 53 -3.12 -14.95 10.82
CA PHE A 53 -3.55 -15.81 11.92
C PHE A 53 -3.22 -17.28 11.60
N ASP A 54 -2.27 -17.88 12.32
CA ASP A 54 -2.07 -19.33 12.28
C ASP A 54 -2.97 -19.97 13.32
N ILE A 55 -3.78 -20.91 12.84
CA ILE A 55 -4.69 -21.73 13.64
C ILE A 55 -3.82 -22.76 14.36
N CYS A 56 -3.03 -22.33 15.33
CA CYS A 56 -2.60 -23.27 16.36
C CYS A 56 -3.87 -23.62 17.15
N GLU A 57 -4.09 -24.91 17.41
CA GLU A 57 -5.27 -25.56 18.03
C GLU A 57 -5.66 -24.98 19.40
N SER A 58 -5.99 -23.69 19.42
CA SER A 58 -6.42 -22.97 20.61
C SER A 58 -7.92 -23.16 20.78
N GLU A 59 -8.35 -23.26 22.04
CA GLU A 59 -9.75 -23.29 22.39
C GLU A 59 -10.50 -22.14 21.70
N THR A 60 -11.67 -22.44 21.13
CA THR A 60 -12.46 -21.53 20.28
C THR A 60 -12.65 -20.14 20.89
N SER A 61 -12.76 -20.04 22.23
CA SER A 61 -12.86 -18.77 22.96
C SER A 61 -11.60 -17.91 22.88
N VAL A 62 -10.42 -18.52 23.00
CA VAL A 62 -9.11 -17.87 22.91
C VAL A 62 -8.87 -17.38 21.48
N ALA A 63 -9.18 -18.21 20.48
CA ALA A 63 -9.08 -17.85 19.07
C ALA A 63 -9.94 -16.61 18.73
N VAL A 64 -11.16 -16.55 19.27
CA VAL A 64 -12.07 -15.40 19.07
C VAL A 64 -11.51 -14.12 19.67
N GLY A 65 -10.94 -14.17 20.89
CA GLY A 65 -10.30 -13.01 21.51
C GLY A 65 -9.15 -12.46 20.65
N LEU A 66 -8.25 -13.36 20.22
CA LEU A 66 -7.11 -13.00 19.38
C LEU A 66 -7.52 -12.41 18.03
N LEU A 67 -8.57 -12.92 17.40
CA LEU A 67 -9.08 -12.37 16.14
C LEU A 67 -9.63 -10.95 16.32
N LYS A 68 -10.29 -10.66 17.45
CA LYS A 68 -10.78 -9.31 17.78
C LYS A 68 -9.63 -8.34 18.00
N ASP A 69 -8.61 -8.74 18.76
CA ASP A 69 -7.45 -7.89 19.03
C ASP A 69 -6.66 -7.58 17.75
N ARG A 70 -6.55 -8.56 16.86
CA ARG A 70 -5.89 -8.42 15.56
C ARG A 70 -6.64 -7.50 14.60
N ILE A 71 -7.97 -7.61 14.50
CA ILE A 71 -8.74 -6.71 13.63
C ILE A 71 -8.71 -5.27 14.15
N ASN A 72 -8.73 -5.07 15.48
CA ASN A 72 -8.57 -3.75 16.08
C ASN A 72 -7.18 -3.16 15.78
N SER A 73 -6.11 -3.95 16.01
CA SER A 73 -4.74 -3.54 15.69
C SER A 73 -4.57 -3.20 14.20
N PHE A 74 -5.18 -3.99 13.31
CA PHE A 74 -5.24 -3.69 11.88
C PHE A 74 -5.91 -2.34 11.62
N ASN A 75 -7.10 -2.11 12.17
CA ASN A 75 -7.87 -0.90 11.93
C ASN A 75 -7.10 0.36 12.34
N GLU A 76 -6.47 0.33 13.51
CA GLU A 76 -5.67 1.46 14.03
C GLU A 76 -4.48 1.78 13.13
N HIS A 77 -3.67 0.78 12.78
CA HIS A 77 -2.48 0.99 11.95
C HIS A 77 -2.84 1.31 10.50
N PHE A 78 -3.94 0.75 9.99
CA PHE A 78 -4.44 1.06 8.67
C PHE A 78 -4.94 2.51 8.58
N ASP A 79 -5.59 3.02 9.63
CA ASP A 79 -5.97 4.43 9.72
C ASP A 79 -4.74 5.35 9.77
N GLU A 80 -3.79 5.04 10.64
CA GLU A 80 -2.55 5.82 10.78
C GLU A 80 -1.81 5.91 9.44
N ILE A 81 -1.57 4.77 8.78
CA ILE A 81 -0.81 4.76 7.54
C ILE A 81 -1.53 5.49 6.42
N CYS A 82 -2.85 5.32 6.29
CA CYS A 82 -3.63 6.00 5.25
C CYS A 82 -3.65 7.52 5.48
N ASN A 83 -3.80 7.95 6.74
CA ASN A 83 -3.75 9.36 7.10
C ASN A 83 -2.38 9.96 6.78
N VAL A 84 -1.29 9.28 7.12
CA VAL A 84 0.07 9.79 6.83
C VAL A 84 0.33 9.80 5.32
N GLN A 85 0.10 8.69 4.63
CA GLN A 85 0.51 8.53 3.23
C GLN A 85 -0.42 9.24 2.23
N SER A 86 -1.65 9.58 2.62
CA SER A 86 -2.50 10.49 1.82
C SER A 86 -1.91 11.90 1.70
N THR A 87 -1.03 12.31 2.63
CA THR A 87 -0.33 13.60 2.55
C THR A 87 0.90 13.58 1.66
N TRP A 88 1.40 12.39 1.30
CA TRP A 88 2.59 12.25 0.47
C TRP A 88 2.24 12.49 -1.00
N PHE A 89 3.19 12.98 -1.78
CA PHE A 89 2.99 13.23 -3.20
C PHE A 89 3.81 12.26 -4.04
N VAL A 90 3.21 11.72 -5.10
CA VAL A 90 3.91 10.96 -6.14
C VAL A 90 3.68 11.67 -7.47
N TYR A 91 4.77 12.13 -8.09
CA TYR A 91 4.72 12.99 -9.28
C TYR A 91 4.17 12.27 -10.51
N ASP A 92 4.65 11.04 -10.73
CA ASP A 92 4.30 10.26 -11.91
C ASP A 92 3.07 9.39 -11.62
N GLU A 93 2.03 9.53 -12.44
CA GLU A 93 0.75 8.85 -12.26
C GLU A 93 0.87 7.34 -12.41
N ASP A 94 1.72 6.86 -13.33
CA ASP A 94 1.91 5.43 -13.56
C ASP A 94 2.73 4.80 -12.43
N LEU A 95 3.71 5.52 -11.90
CA LEU A 95 4.38 5.19 -10.65
C LEU A 95 3.38 5.09 -9.50
N ARG A 96 2.50 6.08 -9.33
CA ARG A 96 1.49 6.03 -8.26
C ARG A 96 0.63 4.79 -8.38
N LYS A 97 0.09 4.53 -9.58
CA LYS A 97 -0.72 3.34 -9.85
C LYS A 97 0.05 2.05 -9.55
N HIS A 98 1.33 1.99 -9.91
CA HIS A 98 2.17 0.83 -9.60
C HIS A 98 2.27 0.62 -8.08
N ILE A 99 2.62 1.66 -7.32
CA ILE A 99 2.73 1.58 -5.85
C ILE A 99 1.40 1.13 -5.24
N VAL A 100 0.30 1.78 -5.62
CA VAL A 100 -1.06 1.45 -5.15
C VAL A 100 -1.42 0.01 -5.47
N LYS A 101 -1.16 -0.45 -6.71
CA LYS A 101 -1.40 -1.84 -7.13
C LYS A 101 -0.60 -2.83 -6.28
N SER A 102 0.67 -2.56 -6.01
CA SER A 102 1.50 -3.43 -5.18
C SER A 102 0.99 -3.53 -3.73
N ILE A 103 0.43 -2.45 -3.19
CA ILE A 103 -0.21 -2.46 -1.86
C ILE A 103 -1.51 -3.27 -1.92
N GLU A 104 -2.36 -3.06 -2.92
CA GLU A 104 -3.61 -3.81 -3.11
C GLU A 104 -3.33 -5.33 -3.23
N ASP A 105 -2.35 -5.71 -4.06
CA ASP A 105 -1.99 -7.11 -4.34
C ASP A 105 -1.45 -7.84 -3.09
N MET A 106 -0.84 -7.10 -2.17
CA MET A 106 -0.39 -7.63 -0.88
C MET A 106 -1.52 -7.68 0.15
N LEU A 107 -2.28 -6.59 0.27
CA LEU A 107 -3.19 -6.40 1.41
C LEU A 107 -4.57 -7.03 1.20
N LEU A 108 -5.17 -6.87 0.02
CA LEU A 108 -6.54 -7.32 -0.22
C LEU A 108 -6.71 -8.83 -0.07
N PRO A 109 -5.81 -9.69 -0.59
CA PRO A 109 -5.91 -11.13 -0.37
C PRO A 109 -5.77 -11.50 1.12
N ALA A 110 -4.84 -10.87 1.84
CA ALA A 110 -4.64 -11.11 3.26
C ALA A 110 -5.87 -10.69 4.08
N TYR A 111 -6.44 -9.52 3.77
CA TYR A 111 -7.62 -8.99 4.45
C TYR A 111 -8.85 -9.85 4.19
N GLY A 112 -9.12 -10.22 2.93
CA GLY A 112 -10.24 -11.09 2.56
C GLY A 112 -10.18 -12.45 3.27
N ASN A 113 -8.99 -13.08 3.30
CA ASN A 113 -8.78 -14.33 4.02
C ASN A 113 -9.01 -14.19 5.52
N PHE A 114 -8.54 -13.10 6.13
CA PHE A 114 -8.74 -12.82 7.53
C PHE A 114 -10.23 -12.62 7.87
N ILE A 115 -10.97 -11.86 7.06
CA ILE A 115 -12.40 -11.62 7.25
C ILE A 115 -13.20 -12.91 7.10
N GLY A 116 -12.89 -13.75 6.11
CA GLY A 116 -13.52 -15.06 5.97
C GLY A 116 -13.32 -15.94 7.20
N ARG A 117 -12.11 -15.93 7.79
CA ARG A 117 -11.83 -16.64 9.05
C ARG A 117 -12.62 -16.03 10.22
N LEU A 118 -12.63 -14.71 10.36
CA LEU A 118 -13.39 -14.01 11.39
C LEU A 118 -14.88 -14.38 11.33
N GLN A 119 -15.45 -14.45 10.12
CA GLN A 119 -16.82 -14.89 9.87
C GLN A 119 -17.04 -16.36 10.26
N ASN A 120 -16.08 -17.25 10.00
CA ASN A 120 -16.18 -18.66 10.40
C ASN A 120 -16.22 -18.84 11.93
N PHE A 121 -15.45 -18.05 12.69
CA PHE A 121 -15.44 -18.14 14.16
C PHE A 121 -16.60 -17.41 14.84
N LEU A 122 -17.03 -16.25 14.32
CA LEU A 122 -18.03 -15.39 14.96
C LEU A 122 -19.42 -15.45 14.31
N GLY A 123 -19.56 -16.08 13.15
CA GLY A 123 -20.79 -16.09 12.37
C GLY A 123 -21.32 -14.68 12.13
N LYS A 124 -22.62 -14.47 12.42
CA LYS A 124 -23.29 -13.17 12.26
C LYS A 124 -22.75 -12.08 13.19
N HIS A 125 -22.07 -12.41 14.28
CA HIS A 125 -21.49 -11.41 15.19
C HIS A 125 -20.22 -10.78 14.64
N SER A 126 -19.62 -11.33 13.57
CA SER A 126 -18.42 -10.79 12.92
C SER A 126 -18.62 -9.37 12.41
N TYR A 127 -19.80 -9.03 11.88
CA TYR A 127 -20.12 -7.71 11.34
C TYR A 127 -19.95 -6.57 12.36
N ASN A 128 -20.05 -6.86 13.66
CA ASN A 128 -19.87 -5.85 14.70
C ASN A 128 -18.40 -5.43 14.89
N TYR A 129 -17.44 -6.20 14.34
CA TYR A 129 -16.01 -5.96 14.50
C TYR A 129 -15.32 -5.52 13.20
N VAL A 130 -16.01 -5.64 12.07
CA VAL A 130 -15.47 -5.25 10.76
C VAL A 130 -15.77 -3.77 10.53
N LYS A 131 -14.75 -2.94 10.71
CA LYS A 131 -14.84 -1.49 10.47
C LYS A 131 -14.86 -1.13 8.98
N TYR A 132 -14.16 -1.92 8.15
CA TYR A 132 -13.96 -1.64 6.73
C TYR A 132 -14.41 -2.82 5.88
N GLY A 133 -15.28 -2.58 4.90
CA GLY A 133 -15.53 -3.56 3.84
C GLY A 133 -14.32 -3.68 2.91
N MET A 134 -14.29 -4.75 2.10
CA MET A 134 -13.25 -4.94 1.06
C MET A 134 -13.12 -3.72 0.14
N PHE A 135 -14.25 -3.14 -0.27
CA PHE A 135 -14.28 -1.95 -1.11
C PHE A 135 -13.77 -0.70 -0.38
N ASP A 136 -14.05 -0.55 0.92
CA ASP A 136 -13.57 0.59 1.71
C ASP A 136 -12.05 0.56 1.87
N VAL A 137 -11.48 -0.62 2.13
CA VAL A 137 -10.03 -0.84 2.20
C VAL A 137 -9.40 -0.49 0.84
N GLN A 138 -9.99 -0.99 -0.25
CA GLN A 138 -9.49 -0.72 -1.59
C GLN A 138 -9.55 0.77 -1.95
N ASP A 139 -10.66 1.44 -1.67
CA ASP A 139 -10.83 2.86 -1.97
C ASP A 139 -9.82 3.72 -1.20
N ARG A 140 -9.60 3.43 0.09
CA ARG A 140 -8.58 4.11 0.89
C ARG A 140 -7.18 3.94 0.33
N ILE A 141 -6.81 2.74 -0.12
CA ILE A 141 -5.51 2.49 -0.76
C ILE A 141 -5.39 3.28 -2.08
N ARG A 142 -6.46 3.36 -2.87
CA ARG A 142 -6.47 4.09 -4.15
C ARG A 142 -6.35 5.60 -3.98
N ASN A 143 -6.82 6.13 -2.85
CA ASN A 143 -6.72 7.54 -2.49
C ASN A 143 -5.36 7.92 -1.90
N LEU A 144 -4.43 6.97 -1.72
CA LEU A 144 -3.07 7.28 -1.30
C LEU A 144 -2.33 8.08 -2.37
N PHE A 145 -1.49 9.00 -1.91
CA PHE A 145 -0.63 9.85 -2.75
C PHE A 145 -1.36 10.81 -3.69
N VAL A 146 -2.66 11.01 -3.51
CA VAL A 146 -3.48 11.93 -4.31
C VAL A 146 -3.46 13.31 -3.64
N VAL A 147 -2.39 14.07 -3.82
CA VAL A 147 -2.40 15.50 -3.46
C VAL A 147 -2.92 16.30 -4.66
N MET A 148 -4.06 16.97 -4.47
CA MET A 148 -4.70 17.83 -5.47
C MET A 148 -3.68 18.78 -6.12
N LYS A 149 -3.76 18.87 -7.46
CA LYS A 149 -2.97 19.74 -8.37
C LYS A 149 -3.04 21.25 -8.09
N SER A 150 -3.56 21.71 -6.97
CA SER A 150 -3.74 23.14 -6.66
C SER A 150 -2.42 23.89 -6.40
N LYS A 151 -1.26 23.23 -6.38
CA LYS A 151 0.05 23.91 -6.35
C LYS A 151 0.81 23.95 -7.69
N ASN A 152 0.29 23.34 -8.76
CA ASN A 152 0.95 23.35 -10.08
C ASN A 152 0.62 24.60 -10.94
N LEU A 153 -0.05 25.61 -10.36
CA LEU A 153 -0.25 26.90 -11.03
C LEU A 153 1.03 27.75 -11.14
N PHE A 154 2.14 27.37 -10.49
CA PHE A 154 3.39 28.14 -10.50
C PHE A 154 4.42 27.68 -11.55
N LEU A 155 4.15 26.63 -12.33
CA LEU A 155 5.08 26.12 -13.35
C LEU A 155 4.61 26.36 -14.80
N LYS A 156 3.57 27.17 -15.02
CA LYS A 156 3.12 27.60 -16.36
C LYS A 156 3.47 29.05 -16.70
N GLN A 157 4.47 29.64 -16.04
CA GLN A 157 5.05 30.91 -16.47
C GLN A 157 6.58 30.83 -16.43
N LYS A 158 7.17 30.36 -17.53
CA LYS A 158 8.44 30.88 -18.05
C LYS A 158 8.60 30.51 -19.51
#